data_AF-A0A0F8WYQ5-F1
#
_entry.id   AF-A0A0F8WYQ5-F1
#
_cell.length_a   1.000
_cell.length_b   1.000
_cell.length_c   1.000
_cell.angle_alpha   90.00
_cell.angle_beta   90.00
_cell.angle_gamma   90.00
#
_symmetry.space_group_name_H-M   'P 1'
#
loop_
_entity.id
_entity.type
_entity.pdbx_description
1 polymer ?
#
loop_
_entity_poly.entity_id
_entity_poly.type
_entity_poly.pdbx_seq_one_letter_code
_entity_poly.pdbx_strand_id
1 'polypeptide(L)'
;MDIESIIALDSKDLGYIGERLREIRLELVELDDIEDKRFSAFSITNLSEYLNMDRATLTNVERGSSMVNSIKIILYFYSLGYNPIWILLPDNEFIQKRKLGENMVYQEGLQEKFLELEERVSDAIKDFKSEL
;
A
#
# COMPACT_ATOMS: atom_id res chain seq x y z
N MET A 1 -14.47 9.46 -0.06
CA MET A 1 -14.83 8.09 0.33
C MET A 1 -15.22 8.16 1.79
N ASP A 2 -16.46 7.84 2.13
CA ASP A 2 -16.98 8.01 3.49
C ASP A 2 -16.56 6.82 4.38
N ILE A 3 -16.42 7.01 5.68
CA ILE A 3 -15.97 5.92 6.60
C ILE A 3 -16.94 4.74 6.54
N GLU A 4 -18.24 5.01 6.39
CA GLU A 4 -19.28 3.99 6.22
C GLU A 4 -19.08 3.14 4.97
N SER A 5 -18.58 3.73 3.87
CA SER A 5 -18.27 2.99 2.64
C SER A 5 -17.05 2.08 2.76
N ILE A 6 -16.11 2.40 3.66
CA ILE A 6 -14.95 1.54 3.98
C ILE A 6 -15.37 0.35 4.86
N ILE A 7 -16.35 0.56 5.75
CA ILE A 7 -16.86 -0.50 6.63
C ILE A 7 -17.77 -1.49 5.87
N ALA A 8 -18.42 -1.04 4.80
CA ALA A 8 -19.30 -1.84 3.95
C ALA A 8 -18.58 -2.68 2.87
N LEU A 9 -17.24 -2.72 2.88
CA LEU A 9 -16.45 -3.53 1.94
C LEU A 9 -16.80 -5.03 2.08
N ASP A 10 -17.09 -5.67 0.96
CA ASP A 10 -17.54 -7.06 0.94
C ASP A 10 -16.33 -8.02 1.12
N SER A 11 -16.58 -9.30 1.40
CA SER A 11 -15.51 -10.29 1.63
C SER A 11 -14.51 -10.41 0.47
N LYS A 12 -14.97 -10.13 -0.77
CA LYS A 12 -14.14 -10.08 -1.98
C LYS A 12 -13.17 -8.90 -1.98
N ASP A 13 -13.55 -7.79 -1.35
CA ASP A 13 -12.74 -6.58 -1.23
C ASP A 13 -11.66 -6.71 -0.14
N LEU A 14 -11.86 -7.59 0.84
CA LEU A 14 -10.84 -7.88 1.85
C LEU A 14 -9.66 -8.67 1.29
N GLY A 15 -9.85 -9.42 0.20
CA GLY A 15 -8.81 -10.26 -0.42
C GLY A 15 -7.55 -9.45 -0.78
N TYR A 16 -7.71 -8.41 -1.61
CA TYR A 16 -6.58 -7.57 -2.04
C TYR A 16 -5.99 -6.77 -0.87
N ILE A 17 -6.81 -6.37 0.12
CA ILE A 17 -6.32 -5.70 1.33
C ILE A 17 -5.37 -6.64 2.08
N GLY A 18 -5.80 -7.89 2.31
CA GLY A 18 -4.98 -8.90 2.98
C GLY A 18 -3.66 -9.18 2.25
N GLU A 19 -3.72 -9.32 0.92
CA GLU A 19 -2.53 -9.52 0.09
C GLU A 19 -1.54 -8.36 0.21
N ARG A 20 -2.03 -7.11 0.18
CA ARG A 20 -1.18 -5.92 0.32
C ARG A 20 -0.58 -5.78 1.72
N LEU A 21 -1.33 -6.13 2.76
CA LEU A 21 -0.80 -6.17 4.12
C LEU A 21 0.33 -7.20 4.24
N ARG A 22 0.15 -8.38 3.64
CA ARG A 22 1.20 -9.40 3.56
C ARG A 22 2.42 -8.90 2.78
N GLU A 23 2.19 -8.25 1.65
CA GLU A 23 3.25 -7.69 0.81
C GLU A 23 4.11 -6.68 1.59
N ILE A 24 3.48 -5.76 2.32
CA ILE A 24 4.17 -4.80 3.18
C ILE A 24 4.95 -5.50 4.28
N ARG A 25 4.37 -6.51 4.95
CA ARG A 25 5.06 -7.24 6.00
C ARG A 25 6.31 -7.95 5.47
N LEU A 26 6.20 -8.61 4.33
CA LEU A 26 7.33 -9.30 3.70
C LEU A 26 8.41 -8.31 3.27
N GLU A 27 8.05 -7.17 2.68
CA GLU A 27 8.99 -6.08 2.37
C GLU A 27 9.76 -5.65 3.63
N LEU A 28 9.07 -5.46 4.75
CA LEU A 28 9.70 -5.07 6.01
C LEU A 28 10.63 -6.15 6.58
N VAL A 29 10.28 -7.44 6.46
CA VAL A 29 11.17 -8.55 6.83
C VAL A 29 12.45 -8.52 6.00
N GLU A 30 12.34 -8.30 4.69
CA GLU A 30 13.52 -8.24 3.81
C GLU A 30 14.43 -7.05 4.15
N LEU A 31 13.85 -5.90 4.50
CA LEU A 31 14.58 -4.69 4.90
C LEU A 31 15.18 -4.75 6.31
N ASP A 32 14.74 -5.68 7.16
CA ASP A 32 15.22 -5.80 8.54
C ASP A 32 16.68 -6.29 8.59
N ASP A 33 17.58 -5.55 9.21
CA ASP A 33 19.03 -5.83 9.22
C ASP A 33 19.39 -6.89 10.27
N ILE A 34 18.91 -8.12 10.05
CA ILE A 34 19.19 -9.29 10.88
C ILE A 34 19.58 -10.50 10.03
N GLU A 35 20.46 -11.34 10.54
CA GLU A 35 20.95 -12.54 9.83
C GLU A 35 19.85 -13.59 9.62
N ASP A 36 19.02 -13.85 10.63
CA ASP A 36 17.94 -14.83 10.56
C ASP A 36 16.56 -14.14 10.62
N LYS A 37 15.96 -13.99 9.43
CA LYS A 37 14.66 -13.34 9.21
C LYS A 37 13.50 -13.93 10.03
N ARG A 38 13.64 -15.14 10.57
CA ARG A 38 12.64 -15.73 11.49
C ARG A 38 12.49 -14.92 12.78
N PHE A 39 13.53 -14.20 13.18
CA PHE A 39 13.53 -13.34 14.36
C PHE A 39 13.20 -11.87 14.05
N SER A 40 12.81 -11.56 12.81
CA SER A 40 12.44 -10.20 12.42
C SER A 40 11.29 -9.70 13.28
N ALA A 41 11.32 -8.42 13.63
CA ALA A 41 10.19 -7.75 14.28
C ALA A 41 8.89 -7.88 13.44
N PHE A 42 9.05 -8.05 12.13
CA PHE A 42 7.97 -8.20 11.15
C PHE A 42 7.68 -9.67 10.79
N SER A 43 8.30 -10.63 11.46
CA SER A 43 7.89 -12.04 11.37
C SER A 43 6.45 -12.20 11.86
N ILE A 44 5.71 -13.19 11.35
CA ILE A 44 4.32 -13.47 11.80
C ILE A 44 4.26 -13.61 13.32
N THR A 45 5.23 -14.28 13.94
CA THR A 45 5.29 -14.50 15.38
C THR A 45 5.42 -13.16 16.12
N ASN A 46 6.50 -12.43 15.86
CA ASN A 46 6.82 -11.23 16.63
C ASN A 46 5.83 -10.09 16.39
N LEU A 47 5.35 -9.94 15.15
CA LEU A 47 4.35 -8.92 14.82
C LEU A 47 3.00 -9.23 15.47
N SER A 48 2.58 -10.50 15.52
CA SER A 48 1.33 -10.89 16.18
C SER A 48 1.37 -10.60 17.68
N GLU A 49 2.51 -10.87 18.33
CA GLU A 49 2.73 -10.56 19.74
C GLU A 49 2.72 -9.05 19.99
N TYR A 50 3.46 -8.28 19.17
CA TYR A 50 3.50 -6.82 19.26
C TYR A 50 2.11 -6.19 19.11
N LEU A 51 1.32 -6.69 18.15
CA LEU A 51 -0.05 -6.21 17.92
C LEU A 51 -1.07 -6.84 18.88
N ASN A 52 -0.66 -7.62 19.88
CA ASN A 52 -1.54 -8.29 20.83
C ASN A 52 -2.69 -9.06 20.12
N MET A 53 -2.33 -9.94 19.19
CA MET A 53 -3.26 -10.81 18.45
C MET A 53 -2.67 -12.20 18.22
N ASP A 54 -3.53 -13.20 18.02
CA ASP A 54 -3.06 -14.55 17.70
C ASP A 54 -2.40 -14.63 16.32
N ARG A 55 -1.38 -15.48 16.18
CA ARG A 55 -0.72 -15.77 14.89
C ARG A 55 -1.69 -16.21 13.80
N ALA A 56 -2.70 -17.01 14.16
CA ALA A 56 -3.74 -17.45 13.25
C ALA A 56 -4.59 -16.27 12.75
N THR A 57 -4.90 -15.32 13.64
CA THR A 57 -5.62 -14.10 13.30
C THR A 57 -4.84 -13.25 12.31
N LEU A 58 -3.55 -12.99 12.56
CA LEU A 58 -2.69 -12.27 11.61
C LEU A 58 -2.63 -12.97 10.24
N THR A 59 -2.44 -14.30 10.24
CA THR A 59 -2.40 -15.10 9.01
C THR A 59 -3.72 -15.03 8.24
N ASN A 60 -4.86 -15.05 8.93
CA ASN A 60 -6.17 -14.94 8.30
C ASN A 60 -6.41 -13.53 7.76
N VAL A 61 -5.94 -12.48 8.44
CA VAL A 61 -6.01 -11.10 7.93
C VAL A 61 -5.23 -10.95 6.62
N GLU A 62 -4.03 -11.54 6.56
CA GLU A 62 -3.23 -11.60 5.32
C GLU A 62 -3.88 -12.43 4.18
N ARG A 63 -4.94 -13.18 4.48
CA ARG A 63 -5.78 -13.90 3.51
C ARG A 63 -7.09 -13.16 3.20
N GLY A 64 -7.24 -11.93 3.68
CA GLY A 64 -8.42 -11.11 3.47
C GLY A 64 -9.58 -11.44 4.40
N SER A 65 -9.29 -11.70 5.67
CA SER A 65 -10.33 -11.85 6.70
C SER A 65 -10.32 -10.69 7.69
N SER A 66 -11.47 -10.38 8.29
CA SER A 66 -11.60 -9.47 9.45
C SER A 66 -11.14 -8.02 9.22
N MET A 67 -12.07 -7.18 8.77
CA MET A 67 -11.81 -5.75 8.54
C MET A 67 -11.25 -5.00 9.76
N VAL A 68 -11.75 -5.31 10.96
CA VAL A 68 -11.30 -4.66 12.21
C VAL A 68 -9.80 -4.88 12.46
N ASN A 69 -9.33 -6.12 12.28
CA ASN A 69 -7.91 -6.43 12.45
C ASN A 69 -7.07 -5.89 11.28
N SER A 70 -7.61 -5.87 10.06
CA SER A 70 -6.97 -5.20 8.92
C SER A 70 -6.73 -3.71 9.21
N ILE A 71 -7.72 -2.99 9.74
CA ILE A 71 -7.58 -1.57 10.12
C ILE A 71 -6.44 -1.39 11.15
N LYS A 72 -6.37 -2.27 12.16
CA LYS A 72 -5.29 -2.21 13.16
C LYS A 72 -3.90 -2.30 12.53
N ILE A 73 -3.72 -3.23 11.58
CA ILE A 73 -2.44 -3.41 10.88
C ILE A 73 -2.17 -2.24 9.92
N ILE A 74 -3.20 -1.72 9.22
CA ILE A 74 -3.08 -0.54 8.37
C ILE A 74 -2.57 0.66 9.17
N LEU A 75 -3.11 0.91 10.37
CA LEU A 75 -2.66 1.99 11.24
C LEU A 75 -1.22 1.80 11.72
N TYR A 76 -0.82 0.55 12.00
CA TYR A 76 0.57 0.24 12.33
C TYR A 76 1.51 0.49 11.15
N PHE A 77 1.18 0.02 9.94
CA PHE A 77 2.02 0.29 8.77
C PHE A 77 2.02 1.77 8.38
N TYR A 78 0.95 2.51 8.66
CA TYR A 78 0.94 3.96 8.50
C TYR A 78 2.00 4.64 9.36
N SER A 79 2.20 4.21 10.61
CA SER A 79 3.26 4.76 11.46
C SER A 79 4.67 4.40 10.98
N LEU A 80 4.80 3.39 10.12
CA LEU A 80 6.03 3.02 9.42
C LEU A 80 6.19 3.70 8.04
N GLY A 81 5.28 4.62 7.69
CA GLY A 81 5.34 5.41 6.45
C GLY A 81 4.65 4.80 5.24
N TYR A 82 3.86 3.73 5.41
CA TYR A 82 3.04 3.19 4.31
C TYR A 82 1.76 3.99 4.11
N ASN A 83 1.33 4.13 2.86
CA ASN A 83 0.14 4.89 2.52
C ASN A 83 -1.14 4.03 2.72
N PRO A 84 -2.05 4.38 3.65
CA PRO A 84 -3.28 3.61 3.86
C PRO A 84 -4.16 3.53 2.62
N ILE A 85 -4.15 4.59 1.80
CA ILE A 85 -4.96 4.65 0.58
C ILE A 85 -4.46 3.63 -0.46
N TRP A 86 -3.14 3.40 -0.53
CA TRP A 86 -2.59 2.37 -1.40
C TRP A 86 -3.06 0.97 -1.00
N ILE A 87 -3.26 0.74 0.29
CA ILE A 87 -3.74 -0.55 0.80
C ILE A 87 -5.24 -0.71 0.50
N LEU A 88 -6.03 0.35 0.72
CA LEU A 88 -7.49 0.30 0.71
C LEU A 88 -8.16 0.42 -0.67
N LEU A 89 -7.53 1.04 -1.68
CA LEU A 89 -8.19 1.22 -2.98
C LEU A 89 -7.93 0.04 -3.93
N PRO A 90 -8.95 -0.61 -4.53
CA PRO A 90 -8.74 -1.66 -5.52
C PRO A 90 -7.77 -1.25 -6.63
N ASP A 91 -7.97 -0.06 -7.21
CA ASP A 91 -7.14 0.50 -8.28
C ASP A 91 -6.04 1.40 -7.71
N ASN A 92 -4.98 0.79 -7.15
CA ASN A 92 -3.91 1.52 -6.46
C ASN A 92 -2.66 1.81 -7.31
N GLU A 93 -2.68 1.51 -8.61
CA GLU A 93 -1.51 1.59 -9.51
C GLU A 93 -0.86 2.98 -9.54
N PHE A 94 -1.67 4.04 -9.42
CA PHE A 94 -1.21 5.43 -9.43
C PHE A 94 -0.97 6.00 -8.02
N ILE A 95 -1.14 5.19 -6.99
CA ILE A 95 -0.98 5.61 -5.60
C ILE A 95 0.41 5.20 -5.13
N GLN A 96 1.13 6.12 -4.50
CA GLN A 96 2.44 5.78 -3.94
C GLN A 96 2.26 4.86 -2.71
N LYS A 97 2.93 3.70 -2.73
CA LYS A 97 2.90 2.69 -1.67
C LYS A 97 3.44 3.21 -0.33
N ARG A 98 4.53 3.97 -0.38
CA ARG A 98 5.06 4.72 0.77
C ARG A 98 4.68 6.18 0.65
N LYS A 99 4.27 6.79 1.77
CA LYS A 99 4.18 8.24 1.88
C LYS A 99 5.60 8.78 2.01
N LEU A 100 6.19 9.20 0.89
CA LEU A 100 7.47 9.90 0.89
C LEU A 100 7.41 11.26 1.61
N GLY A 101 6.21 11.77 1.93
CA GLY A 101 6.07 13.09 2.52
C GLY A 101 4.85 13.30 3.41
N GLU A 102 5.08 13.35 4.72
CA GLU A 102 4.71 14.54 5.50
C GLU A 102 5.66 15.73 5.21
N ASN A 103 6.51 15.65 4.18
CA ASN A 103 7.13 16.80 3.52
C ASN A 103 6.23 17.26 2.36
N MET A 104 5.31 18.18 2.65
CA MET A 104 4.50 18.93 1.67
C MET A 104 5.32 19.77 0.66
N VAL A 105 6.65 19.65 0.65
CA VAL A 105 7.58 20.55 -0.04
C VAL A 105 7.99 20.04 -1.43
N TYR A 106 7.80 18.76 -1.76
CA TYR A 106 8.37 18.17 -2.99
C TYR A 106 7.35 17.91 -4.13
N GLN A 107 6.12 18.41 -4.04
CA GLN A 107 5.13 18.24 -5.12
C GLN A 107 5.34 19.18 -6.33
N GLU A 108 6.21 20.17 -6.26
CA GLU A 108 6.44 21.11 -7.36
C GLU A 108 6.93 20.43 -8.66
N GLY A 109 7.73 19.35 -8.55
CA GLY A 109 8.28 18.67 -9.74
C GLY A 109 7.39 17.57 -10.37
N LEU A 110 6.28 17.17 -9.73
CA LEU A 110 5.42 16.11 -10.28
C LEU A 110 4.50 16.66 -11.37
N GLN A 111 4.01 17.88 -11.18
CA GLN A 111 3.19 18.58 -12.17
C GLN A 111 4.01 18.90 -13.42
N GLU A 112 5.26 19.32 -13.26
CA GLU A 112 6.19 19.53 -14.39
C GLU A 112 6.40 18.24 -15.20
N LYS A 113 6.68 17.11 -14.53
CA LYS A 113 6.84 15.81 -15.21
C LYS A 113 5.57 15.31 -15.90
N PHE A 114 4.40 15.63 -15.36
CA PHE A 114 3.13 15.29 -16.00
C PHE A 114 2.91 16.13 -17.27
N LEU A 115 3.20 17.44 -17.21
CA LEU A 115 3.12 18.32 -18.38
C LEU A 115 4.10 17.91 -19.48
N GLU A 116 5.33 17.53 -19.13
CA GLU A 116 6.31 16.98 -20.09
C GLU A 116 5.80 15.70 -20.77
N LEU A 117 5.10 14.84 -20.02
CA LEU A 117 4.51 13.62 -20.58
C LEU A 117 3.35 13.96 -21.54
N GLU A 118 2.45 14.86 -21.15
CA GLU A 118 1.34 15.30 -21.99
C GLU A 118 1.81 15.91 -23.30
N GLU A 119 2.87 16.73 -23.25
CA GLU A 119 3.47 17.33 -24.44
C GLU A 119 4.02 16.26 -25.39
N ARG A 120 4.78 15.29 -24.86
CA ARG A 120 5.32 14.16 -25.66
C ARG A 120 4.23 13.30 -26.30
N VAL A 121 3.12 13.07 -25.59
CA VAL A 121 1.98 12.32 -26.14
C VAL A 121 1.27 13.12 -27.23
N SER A 122 1.06 14.42 -27.00
CA SER A 122 0.45 15.33 -27.97
C SER A 122 1.24 15.38 -29.28
N ASP A 123 2.57 15.47 -29.19
CA ASP A 123 3.44 15.51 -30.36
C ASP A 123 3.49 14.17 -31.09
N ALA A 124 3.58 13.04 -30.37
CA ALA A 124 3.47 11.72 -30.98
C ALA A 124 2.14 11.53 -31.75
N ILE A 125 1.03 12.07 -31.23
CA ILE A 125 -0.27 12.03 -31.90
C ILE A 125 -0.28 12.92 -33.15
N LYS A 126 0.37 14.09 -33.11
CA LYS A 126 0.49 14.97 -34.29
C LYS A 126 1.32 14.31 -35.38
N ASP A 127 2.47 13.73 -35.03
CA ASP A 127 3.35 13.02 -35.95
C ASP A 127 2.60 11.89 -36.64
N PHE A 128 1.91 11.05 -35.87
CA PHE A 128 1.07 9.98 -36.41
C PHE A 128 -0.01 10.50 -37.36
N LYS A 129 -0.69 11.60 -37.03
CA LYS A 129 -1.71 12.21 -37.89
C LYS A 129 -1.13 12.84 -39.16
N SER A 130 0.13 13.25 -39.13
CA SER A 130 0.81 13.84 -40.30
C SER A 130 1.31 12.79 -41.31
N GLU A 131 1.46 11.54 -40.87
CA GLU A 131 1.81 10.39 -41.71
C GLU A 131 0.57 9.69 -42.32
N LEU A 132 -0.65 10.17 -42.00
CA LEU A 132 -1.94 9.76 -42.55
C LEU A 132 -2.36 10.68 -43.70
#